data_AF-A0A3D2G3G4-F1
#
_entry.id   AF-A0A3D2G3G4-F1
#
_cell.length_a   1.000
_cell.length_b   1.000
_cell.length_c   1.000
_cell.angle_alpha   90.00
_cell.angle_beta   90.00
_cell.angle_gamma   90.00
#
_symmetry.space_group_name_H-M   'P 1'
#
loop_
_entity.id
_entity.type
_entity.pdbx_description
1 polymer ?
#
loop_
_entity_poly.entity_id
_entity_poly.type
_entity_poly.pdbx_seq_one_letter_code
_entity_poly.pdbx_strand_id
1 'polypeptide(L)'
;MWFRDLISNQFLLTGISSWLWAQVLKTIIHALVTHRLDLSRLVGDGGMPSGHSATVSSFAVAAAFVYGLDSFEFAIAAVLAVIVCKDAMGVRLET
;
A
#
# COMPACT_ATOMS: atom_id res chain seq x y z
N MET A 1 4.92 11.67 24.82
CA MET A 1 3.52 11.91 24.39
C MET A 1 3.41 11.84 22.88
N TRP A 2 4.05 12.74 22.11
CA TRP A 2 3.97 12.77 20.64
C TRP A 2 4.22 11.44 19.89
N PHE A 3 5.17 10.61 20.35
CA PHE A 3 5.47 9.31 19.72
C PHE A 3 4.30 8.31 19.84
N ARG A 4 3.54 8.37 20.94
CA ARG A 4 2.33 7.55 21.10
C ARG A 4 1.22 8.02 20.18
N ASP A 5 1.09 9.33 19.99
CA ASP A 5 0.09 9.90 19.07
C ASP A 5 0.38 9.52 17.61
N LEU A 6 1.68 9.46 17.24
CA LEU A 6 2.10 9.02 15.92
C LEU A 6 1.79 7.53 15.68
N ILE A 7 2.09 6.67 16.65
CA ILE A 7 1.81 5.22 16.56
C ILE A 7 0.32 4.92 16.72
N SER A 8 -0.45 5.78 17.40
CA SER A 8 -1.90 5.65 17.55
C SER A 8 -2.68 6.20 16.36
N ASN A 9 -2.02 6.86 15.39
CA ASN A 9 -2.71 7.42 14.25
C ASN A 9 -3.22 6.31 13.34
N GLN A 10 -4.55 6.16 13.33
CA GLN A 10 -5.25 5.11 12.61
C GLN A 10 -4.93 5.10 11.11
N PHE A 11 -4.64 6.24 10.49
CA PHE A 11 -4.27 6.32 9.07
C PHE A 11 -2.85 5.83 8.80
N LEU A 12 -1.90 6.18 9.67
CA LEU A 12 -0.54 5.66 9.59
C LEU A 12 -0.53 4.13 9.79
N LEU A 13 -1.29 3.64 10.77
CA LEU A 13 -1.41 2.21 11.02
C LEU A 13 -2.10 1.46 9.88
N THR A 14 -3.16 2.01 9.26
CA THR A 14 -3.82 1.36 8.11
C THR A 14 -2.93 1.30 6.89
N GLY A 15 -2.13 2.34 6.63
CA GLY A 15 -1.13 2.31 5.57
C GLY A 15 0.01 1.31 5.82
N ILE A 16 0.63 1.36 7.00
CA ILE A 16 1.73 0.44 7.33
C ILE A 16 1.25 -1.02 7.30
N SER A 17 0.05 -1.29 7.83
CA SER A 17 -0.53 -2.63 7.80
C SER A 17 -0.86 -3.10 6.38
N SER A 18 -1.40 -2.25 5.51
CA SER A 18 -1.69 -2.64 4.12
C SER A 18 -0.42 -2.90 3.30
N TRP A 19 0.64 -2.10 3.51
CA TRP A 19 1.97 -2.38 2.96
C TRP A 19 2.49 -3.73 3.43
N LEU A 20 2.43 -4.00 4.73
CA LEU A 20 2.88 -5.27 5.31
C LEU A 20 2.11 -6.46 4.71
N TRP A 21 0.78 -6.35 4.61
CA TRP A 21 -0.07 -7.36 3.99
C TRP A 21 0.30 -7.59 2.53
N ALA A 22 0.56 -6.53 1.76
CA ALA A 22 0.99 -6.66 0.37
C ALA A 22 2.31 -7.44 0.24
N GLN A 23 3.29 -7.19 1.12
CA GLN A 23 4.55 -7.94 1.13
C GLN A 23 4.37 -9.41 1.53
N VAL A 24 3.52 -9.69 2.53
CA VAL A 24 3.17 -11.06 2.93
C VAL A 24 2.49 -11.81 1.78
N LEU A 25 1.49 -11.21 1.15
CA LEU A 25 0.77 -11.77 0.00
C LEU A 25 1.70 -12.02 -1.20
N LYS A 26 2.60 -11.08 -1.50
CA LYS A 26 3.61 -11.26 -2.56
C LYS A 26 4.46 -12.50 -2.32
N THR A 27 4.88 -12.71 -1.08
CA THR A 27 5.73 -13.84 -0.68
C THR A 27 4.96 -15.16 -0.75
N ILE A 28 3.71 -15.18 -0.28
CA ILE A 28 2.85 -16.37 -0.35
C ILE A 28 2.55 -16.74 -1.80
N ILE A 29 2.15 -15.79 -2.63
CA ILE A 29 1.85 -16.03 -4.05
C ILE A 29 3.10 -16.55 -4.77
N HIS A 30 4.26 -15.94 -4.53
CA HIS A 30 5.50 -16.41 -5.13
C HIS A 30 5.88 -17.83 -4.69
N ALA A 31 5.70 -18.13 -3.40
CA ALA A 31 5.97 -19.45 -2.85
C ALA A 31 5.05 -20.54 -3.43
N LEU A 32 3.77 -20.21 -3.64
CA LEU A 32 2.80 -21.12 -4.25
C LEU A 32 3.09 -21.36 -5.74
N VAL A 33 3.40 -20.30 -6.49
CA VAL A 33 3.65 -20.39 -7.94
C VAL A 33 5.00 -21.06 -8.25
N THR A 34 6.03 -20.77 -7.47
CA THR A 34 7.40 -21.24 -7.73
C THR A 34 7.72 -22.53 -6.95
N HIS A 35 6.84 -22.97 -6.05
CA HIS A 35 7.07 -24.05 -5.07
C HIS A 35 8.37 -23.89 -4.26
N ARG A 36 8.88 -22.66 -4.15
CA ARG A 36 10.10 -22.31 -3.42
C ARG A 36 9.84 -21.09 -2.56
N LEU A 37 10.14 -21.22 -1.27
CA LEU A 37 10.08 -20.10 -0.34
C LEU A 37 11.32 -19.22 -0.56
N ASP A 38 11.11 -18.10 -1.23
CA ASP A 38 12.14 -17.10 -1.44
C ASP A 38 11.82 -15.84 -0.61
N LEU A 39 12.37 -15.79 0.60
CA LEU A 39 12.21 -14.69 1.55
C LEU A 39 12.84 -13.38 1.05
N SER A 40 13.71 -13.42 0.03
CA SER A 40 14.26 -12.21 -0.58
C SER A 40 13.19 -11.35 -1.27
N ARG A 41 12.06 -11.96 -1.67
CA ARG A 41 10.91 -11.27 -2.26
C ARG A 41 10.09 -10.43 -1.29
N LEU A 42 10.28 -10.57 0.03
CA LEU A 42 9.69 -9.67 1.03
C LEU A 42 10.27 -8.25 0.97
N VAL A 43 11.51 -8.12 0.47
CA VAL A 43 12.27 -6.86 0.44
C VAL A 43 12.58 -6.42 -1.01
N GLY A 44 12.28 -7.26 -1.99
CA GLY A 44 12.52 -6.97 -3.41
C GLY A 44 11.53 -5.97 -4.01
N ASP A 45 12.05 -4.94 -4.67
CA ASP A 45 11.28 -4.04 -5.52
C ASP A 45 10.81 -4.76 -6.81
N GLY A 46 9.54 -4.56 -7.18
CA GLY A 46 8.93 -5.18 -8.36
C GLY A 46 8.12 -6.47 -8.11
N GLY A 47 7.18 -6.77 -9.01
CA GLY A 47 6.24 -7.91 -8.94
C GLY A 47 4.85 -7.57 -8.36
N MET A 48 3.84 -8.39 -8.67
CA MET A 48 2.48 -8.25 -8.11
C MET A 48 2.33 -9.02 -6.78
N PRO A 49 1.52 -8.55 -5.82
CA PRO A 49 0.85 -7.24 -5.74
C PRO A 49 1.82 -6.09 -5.35
N SER A 50 1.47 -4.86 -5.73
CA SER A 50 2.26 -3.65 -5.42
C SER A 50 1.97 -3.15 -4.01
N GLY A 51 3.00 -3.09 -3.16
CA GLY A 51 2.90 -2.52 -1.81
C GLY A 51 2.52 -1.04 -1.83
N HIS A 52 3.08 -0.26 -2.76
CA HIS A 52 2.81 1.17 -2.90
C HIS A 52 1.36 1.46 -3.33
N SER A 53 0.80 0.64 -4.22
CA SER A 53 -0.60 0.78 -4.63
C SER A 53 -1.57 0.34 -3.53
N ALA A 54 -1.19 -0.66 -2.72
CA ALA A 54 -1.98 -1.12 -1.58
C ALA A 54 -2.09 -0.06 -0.47
N THR A 55 -0.98 0.63 -0.14
CA THR A 55 -0.96 1.71 0.85
C THR A 55 -1.87 2.86 0.50
N VAL A 56 -1.73 3.40 -0.72
CA VAL A 56 -2.52 4.56 -1.12
C VAL A 56 -4.00 4.22 -1.29
N SER A 57 -4.32 3.02 -1.76
CA SER A 57 -5.70 2.55 -1.86
C SER A 57 -6.35 2.39 -0.49
N SER A 58 -5.62 1.82 0.49
CA SER A 58 -6.13 1.71 1.87
C SER A 58 -6.34 3.08 2.52
N PHE A 59 -5.45 4.05 2.24
CA PHE A 59 -5.61 5.43 2.70
C PHE A 59 -6.85 6.10 2.12
N ALA A 60 -7.09 5.96 0.81
CA ALA A 60 -8.27 6.52 0.16
C ALA A 60 -9.57 5.92 0.72
N VAL A 61 -9.61 4.59 0.92
CA VAL A 61 -10.77 3.91 1.52
C VAL A 61 -10.96 4.31 2.98
N ALA A 62 -9.90 4.39 3.78
CA ALA A 62 -9.98 4.83 5.16
C ALA A 62 -10.47 6.28 5.28
N ALA A 63 -9.97 7.18 4.43
CA ALA A 63 -10.42 8.58 4.40
C ALA A 63 -11.89 8.69 3.97
N ALA A 64 -12.31 7.93 2.96
CA ALA A 64 -13.72 7.87 2.56
C ALA A 64 -14.63 7.39 3.70
N PHE A 65 -14.18 6.41 4.48
CA PHE A 65 -14.98 5.81 5.55
C PHE A 65 -15.06 6.70 6.80
N VAL A 66 -13.95 7.38 7.16
CA VAL A 66 -13.86 8.18 8.38
C VAL A 66 -14.37 9.61 8.17
N TYR A 67 -14.02 10.23 7.05
CA TYR A 67 -14.31 11.64 6.78
C TYR A 67 -15.40 11.85 5.71
N GLY A 68 -15.76 10.79 4.97
CA GLY A 68 -16.74 10.87 3.90
C GLY A 68 -16.11 11.26 2.55
N LEU A 69 -16.88 11.06 1.48
CA LEU A 69 -16.43 11.31 0.11
C LEU A 69 -16.31 12.80 -0.26
N ASP A 70 -16.96 13.69 0.50
CA ASP A 70 -16.92 15.15 0.29
C ASP A 70 -15.76 15.82 1.07
N SER A 71 -14.99 15.04 1.82
CA SER A 71 -13.92 15.55 2.66
C SER A 71 -12.65 15.90 1.87
N PHE A 72 -11.91 16.89 2.37
CA PHE A 72 -10.61 17.28 1.84
C PHE A 72 -9.58 16.16 1.96
N GLU A 73 -9.63 15.39 3.05
CA GLU A 73 -8.78 14.25 3.34
C GLU A 73 -8.97 13.13 2.31
N PHE A 74 -10.22 12.82 1.95
CA PHE A 74 -10.51 11.86 0.89
C PHE A 74 -10.00 12.36 -0.46
N ALA A 75 -10.22 13.63 -0.80
CA ALA A 75 -9.75 14.20 -2.07
C ALA A 75 -8.23 14.07 -2.23
N ILE A 76 -7.45 14.41 -1.19
CA ILE A 76 -6.00 14.25 -1.20
C ILE A 76 -5.61 12.77 -1.33
N ALA A 77 -6.20 11.90 -0.51
CA ALA A 77 -5.86 10.48 -0.51
C ALA A 77 -6.17 9.81 -1.86
N ALA A 78 -7.29 10.17 -2.49
CA ALA A 78 -7.69 9.69 -3.80
C ALA A 78 -6.74 10.17 -4.91
N VAL A 79 -6.38 11.46 -4.93
CA VAL A 79 -5.42 12.01 -5.91
C VAL A 79 -4.06 11.35 -5.74
N LEU A 80 -3.58 11.19 -4.51
CA LEU A 80 -2.31 10.50 -4.23
C LEU A 80 -2.36 9.03 -4.69
N ALA A 81 -3.48 8.34 -4.49
CA ALA A 81 -3.67 6.99 -4.96
C ALA A 81 -3.60 6.88 -6.48
N VAL A 82 -4.20 7.83 -7.21
CA VAL A 82 -4.09 7.88 -8.67
C VAL A 82 -2.65 8.11 -9.12
N ILE A 83 -1.94 9.07 -8.53
CA ILE A 83 -0.55 9.38 -8.89
C ILE A 83 0.35 8.16 -8.66
N VAL A 84 0.28 7.54 -7.49
CA VAL A 84 1.13 6.38 -7.14
C VAL A 84 0.79 5.15 -7.98
N CYS A 85 -0.50 4.91 -8.27
CA CYS A 85 -0.88 3.82 -9.18
C CYS A 85 -0.39 4.08 -10.61
N LYS A 86 -0.43 5.33 -11.08
CA LYS A 86 0.09 5.71 -12.40
C LYS A 86 1.60 5.58 -12.48
N ASP A 87 2.33 6.02 -11.46
CA ASP A 87 3.79 5.90 -11.37
C ASP A 87 4.22 4.44 -11.36
N ALA A 88 3.57 3.61 -10.53
CA ALA A 88 3.82 2.17 -10.50
C ALA A 88 3.51 1.45 -11.82
N MET A 89 2.59 1.99 -12.64
CA MET A 89 2.34 1.51 -14.01
C MET A 89 3.38 2.03 -15.01
N GLY A 90 3.86 3.27 -14.86
CA GLY A 90 4.87 3.89 -15.72
C GLY A 90 6.20 3.15 -15.68
N VAL A 91 6.62 2.68 -14.49
CA VAL A 91 7.84 1.87 -14.32
C VAL A 91 7.80 0.55 -15.09
N ARG A 92 6.61 0.03 -15.44
CA ARG A 92 6.47 -1.19 -16.27
C ARG A 92 6.63 -0.96 -17.77
N LEU A 93 6.66 0.29 -18.23
CA LEU A 93 6.83 0.64 -19.64
C LEU A 93 8.29 0.95 -20.00
N GLU A 94 9.17 1.12 -19.01
CA GLU A 94 10.60 1.45 -19.22
C GLU A 94 11.55 0.23 -19.13
N THR A 95 11.02 -1.00 -18.99
CA THR A 95 11.78 -2.27 -19.04
C THR A 95 11.26 -3.18 -20.13
#